data_AF-A0ABD4XW03-F1
#
_entry.id   AF-A0ABD4XW03-F1
#
_cell.length_a   1.000
_cell.length_b   1.000
_cell.length_c   1.000
_cell.angle_alpha   90.00
_cell.angle_beta   90.00
_cell.angle_gamma   90.00
#
_symmetry.space_group_name_H-M   'P 1'
#
loop_
_entity.id
_entity.type
_entity.pdbx_description
1 polymer ?
#
loop_
_entity_poly.entity_id
_entity_poly.type
_entity_poly.pdbx_seq_one_letter_code
_entity_poly.pdbx_strand_id
1 'polypeptide(L)'
;MPRTIESIVENHRVAAERRAAGKPVWDRRIDIKAILREDQANTSNEHAARVANRIGALIRSKVPASWLDWESSDSDEDLTNIVEGMEALKPDSYKGEVEITPLKDLNGMLDQLYDWADGKRVWLGH
;
A
#
# COMPACT_ATOMS: atom_id res chain seq x y z
N MET A 1 -0.45 -2.33 -12.20
CA MET A 1 -1.06 -1.89 -13.49
C MET A 1 -0.82 -0.40 -13.68
N PRO A 2 -0.61 0.12 -14.90
CA PRO A 2 -0.54 1.56 -15.12
C PRO A 2 -1.90 2.23 -14.84
N ARG A 3 -1.89 3.31 -14.06
CA ARG A 3 -3.07 4.11 -13.72
C ARG A 3 -3.58 4.87 -14.95
N THR A 4 -4.54 4.29 -15.67
CA THR A 4 -5.18 4.92 -16.85
C THR A 4 -6.47 5.64 -16.45
N ILE A 5 -6.90 6.62 -17.25
CA ILE A 5 -8.22 7.27 -17.07
C ILE A 5 -9.35 6.22 -17.03
N GLU A 6 -9.24 5.17 -17.84
CA GLU A 6 -10.18 4.06 -17.90
C GLU A 6 -10.24 3.30 -16.55
N SER A 7 -9.09 3.00 -15.95
CA SER A 7 -9.04 2.34 -14.63
C SER A 7 -9.69 3.20 -13.52
N ILE A 8 -9.54 4.53 -13.61
CA ILE A 8 -10.16 5.48 -12.66
C ILE A 8 -11.68 5.51 -12.85
N VAL A 9 -12.15 5.64 -14.09
CA VAL A 9 -13.59 5.66 -14.41
C VAL A 9 -14.26 4.36 -14.00
N GLU A 10 -13.63 3.22 -14.27
CA GLU A 10 -14.12 1.90 -13.87
C GLU A 10 -14.20 1.79 -12.34
N ASN A 11 -13.19 2.31 -11.64
CA ASN A 11 -13.21 2.31 -10.18
C ASN A 11 -14.37 3.16 -9.62
N HIS A 12 -14.68 4.29 -10.25
CA HIS A 12 -15.84 5.11 -9.90
C HIS A 12 -17.16 4.42 -10.22
N ARG A 13 -17.28 3.72 -11.37
CA ARG A 13 -18.48 2.99 -11.78
C ARG A 13 -18.84 1.91 -10.76
N VAL A 14 -17.89 1.04 -10.42
CA VAL A 14 -18.10 -0.03 -9.42
C VAL A 14 -18.47 0.54 -8.05
N ALA A 15 -17.90 1.68 -7.64
CA ALA A 15 -18.28 2.34 -6.39
C ALA A 15 -19.72 2.88 -6.42
N ALA A 16 -20.18 3.39 -7.57
CA ALA A 16 -21.56 3.84 -7.75
C ALA A 16 -22.54 2.67 -7.74
N GLU A 17 -22.20 1.56 -8.40
CA GLU A 17 -23.01 0.34 -8.44
C GLU A 17 -23.17 -0.29 -7.05
N ARG A 18 -22.10 -0.34 -6.26
CA ARG A 18 -22.17 -0.81 -4.87
C ARG A 18 -23.07 0.07 -4.01
N ARG A 19 -22.99 1.39 -4.16
CA ARG A 19 -23.90 2.34 -3.48
C ARG A 19 -25.35 2.10 -3.88
N ALA A 20 -25.62 1.94 -5.17
CA ALA A 20 -26.96 1.63 -5.68
C ALA A 20 -27.50 0.30 -5.14
N ALA A 21 -26.61 -0.68 -4.93
CA ALA A 21 -26.93 -1.99 -4.34
C ALA A 21 -26.94 -1.99 -2.79
N GLY A 22 -26.75 -0.85 -2.11
CA GLY A 22 -26.76 -0.74 -0.66
C GLY A 22 -25.56 -1.39 0.05
N LYS A 23 -24.49 -1.73 -0.68
CA LYS A 23 -23.27 -2.32 -0.12
C LYS A 23 -22.28 -1.24 0.33
N PRO A 24 -21.46 -1.50 1.36
CA PRO A 24 -20.31 -0.64 1.66
C PRO A 24 -19.44 -0.46 0.42
N VAL A 25 -19.01 0.78 0.16
CA VAL A 25 -18.10 1.09 -0.96
C VAL A 25 -16.76 0.38 -0.78
N TRP A 26 -16.30 0.27 0.47
CA TRP A 26 -15.05 -0.33 0.88
C TRP A 26 -15.32 -1.61 1.68
N ASP A 27 -14.67 -2.71 1.31
CA ASP A 27 -14.82 -4.01 1.95
C ASP A 27 -13.95 -4.13 3.22
N ARG A 28 -12.86 -3.36 3.29
CA ARG A 28 -11.93 -3.34 4.43
C ARG A 28 -11.43 -1.92 4.69
N ARG A 29 -11.01 -1.66 5.94
CA ARG A 29 -10.37 -0.40 6.34
C ARG A 29 -9.04 -0.70 7.05
N ILE A 30 -7.96 -0.09 6.60
CA ILE A 30 -6.61 -0.19 7.16
C ILE A 30 -6.06 1.23 7.25
N ASP A 31 -5.98 1.81 8.45
CA ASP A 31 -5.58 3.22 8.60
C ASP A 31 -4.05 3.38 8.61
N ILE A 32 -3.45 3.55 7.43
CA ILE A 32 -2.02 3.84 7.30
C ILE A 32 -1.73 5.35 7.42
N LYS A 33 -2.75 6.21 7.26
CA LYS A 33 -2.63 7.68 7.31
C LYS A 33 -2.20 8.14 8.69
N ALA A 34 -2.60 7.45 9.76
CA ALA A 34 -2.09 7.69 11.11
C ALA A 34 -0.56 7.64 11.16
N ILE A 35 0.06 6.61 10.56
CA ILE A 35 1.52 6.44 10.52
C ILE A 35 2.16 7.53 9.65
N LEU A 36 1.59 7.77 8.46
CA LEU A 36 2.10 8.78 7.52
C LEU A 36 1.99 10.22 8.04
N ARG A 37 1.17 10.49 9.05
CA ARG A 37 1.03 11.82 9.66
C ARG A 37 2.03 12.09 10.77
N GLU A 38 2.68 11.05 11.28
CA GLU A 38 3.71 11.20 12.28
C GLU A 38 4.95 11.80 11.61
N ASP A 39 5.30 13.04 11.99
CA ASP A 39 6.58 13.66 11.60
C ASP A 39 6.79 13.75 10.08
N GLN A 40 5.75 14.21 9.35
CA GLN A 40 5.72 14.34 7.89
C GLN A 40 6.85 15.17 7.25
N ALA A 41 7.45 16.08 8.01
CA ALA A 41 8.54 16.92 7.52
C ALA A 41 9.88 16.16 7.46
N ASN A 42 9.96 14.97 8.06
CA ASN A 42 11.18 14.20 8.18
C ASN A 42 11.41 13.32 6.94
N THR A 43 12.39 13.73 6.14
CA THR A 43 12.77 13.07 4.88
C THR A 43 14.01 12.19 5.04
N SER A 44 14.44 11.88 6.26
CA SER A 44 15.58 10.99 6.50
C SER A 44 15.29 9.55 6.08
N ASN A 45 16.34 8.82 5.69
CA ASN A 45 16.23 7.42 5.33
C ASN A 45 15.82 6.54 6.52
N GLU A 46 16.25 6.89 7.73
CA GLU A 46 15.85 6.24 8.98
C GLU A 46 14.36 6.37 9.22
N HIS A 47 13.82 7.58 9.00
CA HIS A 47 12.39 7.82 9.11
C HIS A 47 11.62 7.05 8.03
N ALA A 48 12.05 7.10 6.77
CA ALA A 48 11.41 6.41 5.66
C ALA A 48 11.35 4.89 5.89
N ALA A 49 12.48 4.26 6.25
CA ALA A 49 12.52 2.84 6.57
C ALA A 49 11.59 2.50 7.73
N ARG A 50 11.60 3.28 8.81
CA ARG A 50 10.69 3.06 9.96
C ARG A 50 9.21 3.15 9.56
N VAL A 51 8.84 4.14 8.74
CA VAL A 51 7.47 4.30 8.24
C VAL A 51 7.06 3.12 7.37
N ALA A 52 7.91 2.73 6.40
CA ALA A 52 7.67 1.58 5.54
C ALA A 52 7.40 0.31 6.36
N ASN A 53 8.32 -0.04 7.25
CA ASN A 53 8.22 -1.22 8.10
C ASN A 53 6.93 -1.24 8.94
N ARG A 54 6.54 -0.09 9.50
CA ARG A 54 5.30 0.01 10.29
C ARG A 54 4.05 -0.16 9.43
N ILE A 55 4.04 0.38 8.21
CA ILE A 55 2.93 0.22 7.28
C ILE A 55 2.84 -1.25 6.82
N GLY A 56 3.95 -1.86 6.42
CA GLY A 56 4.01 -3.27 6.03
C GLY A 56 3.48 -4.19 7.13
N ALA A 57 3.97 -4.03 8.36
CA ALA A 57 3.52 -4.80 9.52
C ALA A 57 2.03 -4.57 9.84
N LEU A 58 1.54 -3.32 9.72
CA LEU A 58 0.12 -3.02 9.91
C LEU A 58 -0.73 -3.74 8.87
N ILE A 59 -0.37 -3.67 7.59
CA ILE A 59 -1.10 -4.34 6.51
C ILE A 59 -1.11 -5.86 6.75
N ARG A 60 0.06 -6.46 7.01
CA ARG A 60 0.18 -7.90 7.32
C ARG A 60 -0.74 -8.32 8.46
N SER A 61 -0.87 -7.50 9.51
CA SER A 61 -1.75 -7.78 10.64
C SER A 61 -3.25 -7.65 10.33
N LYS A 62 -3.61 -6.98 9.22
CA LYS A 62 -4.99 -6.63 8.88
C LYS A 62 -5.53 -7.35 7.65
N VAL A 63 -4.70 -7.98 6.84
CA VAL A 63 -5.13 -8.78 5.69
C VAL A 63 -5.18 -10.27 6.05
N PRO A 64 -5.96 -11.10 5.33
CA PRO A 64 -5.88 -12.55 5.48
C PRO A 64 -4.45 -13.04 5.21
N ALA A 65 -3.92 -13.92 6.06
CA ALA A 65 -2.57 -14.47 5.88
C ALA A 65 -2.41 -15.18 4.53
N SER A 66 -3.48 -15.81 4.03
CA SER A 66 -3.52 -16.48 2.73
C SER A 66 -3.31 -15.54 1.53
N TRP A 67 -3.49 -14.23 1.70
CA TRP A 67 -3.18 -13.24 0.66
C TRP A 67 -1.68 -12.93 0.56
N LEU A 68 -0.92 -13.23 1.61
CA LEU A 68 0.53 -12.97 1.72
C LEU A 68 1.36 -14.26 1.72
N ASP A 69 0.73 -15.37 1.34
CA ASP A 69 1.34 -16.69 1.31
C ASP A 69 1.54 -17.09 -0.15
N TRP A 70 2.79 -17.16 -0.61
CA TRP A 70 3.14 -17.54 -1.98
C TRP A 70 2.67 -18.94 -2.37
N GLU A 71 2.41 -19.83 -1.40
CA GLU A 71 1.91 -21.19 -1.65
C GLU A 71 0.38 -21.27 -1.67
N SER A 72 -0.31 -20.20 -1.26
CA SER A 72 -1.76 -20.13 -1.22
C SER A 72 -2.36 -19.81 -2.59
N SER A 73 -3.48 -20.47 -2.93
CA SER A 73 -4.27 -20.15 -4.13
C SER A 73 -4.93 -18.77 -4.07
N ASP A 74 -5.07 -18.20 -2.87
CA ASP A 74 -5.65 -16.88 -2.64
C ASP A 74 -4.59 -15.77 -2.57
N SER A 75 -3.33 -16.10 -2.93
CA SER A 75 -2.22 -15.15 -2.88
C SER A 75 -2.48 -13.91 -3.72
N ASP A 76 -2.16 -12.76 -3.15
CA ASP A 76 -2.16 -11.48 -3.84
C ASP A 76 -0.70 -11.06 -4.05
N GLU A 77 -0.15 -11.41 -5.21
CA GLU A 77 1.27 -11.21 -5.51
C GLU A 77 1.67 -9.73 -5.44
N ASP A 78 0.80 -8.83 -5.91
CA ASP A 78 1.03 -7.38 -5.84
C ASP A 78 1.15 -6.93 -4.39
N LEU A 79 0.19 -7.32 -3.54
CA LEU A 79 0.23 -6.98 -2.12
C LEU A 79 1.44 -7.60 -1.41
N THR A 80 1.75 -8.85 -1.73
CA THR A 80 2.85 -9.59 -1.09
C THR A 80 4.19 -8.91 -1.35
N ASN A 81 4.45 -8.56 -2.61
CA ASN A 81 5.65 -7.80 -2.98
C ASN A 81 5.73 -6.45 -2.26
N ILE A 82 4.62 -5.70 -2.18
CA ILE A 82 4.58 -4.40 -1.48
C ILE A 82 4.89 -4.58 0.01
N VAL A 83 4.22 -5.53 0.68
CA VAL A 83 4.39 -5.75 2.13
C VAL A 83 5.79 -6.22 2.46
N GLU A 84 6.31 -7.19 1.72
CA GLU A 84 7.68 -7.70 1.92
C GLU A 84 8.72 -6.62 1.62
N GLY A 85 8.54 -5.82 0.57
CA GLY A 85 9.40 -4.68 0.26
C GLY A 85 9.43 -3.64 1.38
N MET A 86 8.26 -3.28 1.91
CA MET A 86 8.15 -2.35 3.02
C MET A 86 8.80 -2.86 4.32
N GLU A 87 8.67 -4.15 4.61
CA GLU A 87 9.29 -4.81 5.77
C GLU A 87 10.80 -5.08 5.60
N ALA A 88 11.28 -5.11 4.35
CA ALA A 88 12.71 -5.30 4.05
C ALA A 88 13.48 -3.98 3.95
N LEU A 89 12.79 -2.83 3.86
CA LEU A 89 13.41 -1.53 3.66
C LEU A 89 14.27 -1.11 4.87
N LYS A 90 15.54 -0.77 4.62
CA LYS A 90 16.51 -0.35 5.63
C LYS A 90 17.01 1.08 5.35
N PRO A 91 17.53 1.79 6.37
CA PRO A 91 18.06 3.15 6.18
C PRO A 91 19.25 3.22 5.20
N ASP A 92 20.00 2.13 5.10
CA ASP A 92 21.16 1.97 4.22
C ASP A 92 20.82 1.18 2.93
N SER A 93 19.55 0.87 2.69
CA SER A 93 19.12 0.38 1.37
C SER A 93 19.57 1.37 0.31
N TYR A 94 20.10 0.85 -0.80
CA TYR A 94 20.63 1.65 -1.92
C TYR A 94 21.84 2.53 -1.56
N LYS A 95 22.61 2.17 -0.52
CA LYS A 95 23.87 2.87 -0.22
C LYS A 95 24.83 2.82 -1.41
N GLY A 96 25.22 3.99 -1.89
CA GLY A 96 26.08 4.14 -3.06
C GLY A 96 25.33 4.43 -4.36
N GLU A 97 24.00 4.31 -4.34
CA GLU A 97 23.13 4.74 -5.44
C GLU A 97 22.87 6.25 -5.36
N VAL A 98 22.79 6.89 -6.53
CA VAL A 98 22.55 8.34 -6.65
C VAL A 98 21.08 8.64 -6.92
N GLU A 99 20.41 7.75 -7.63
CA GLU A 99 19.06 7.97 -8.17
C GLU A 99 17.94 7.30 -7.34
N ILE A 100 18.31 6.42 -6.41
CA ILE A 100 17.37 5.64 -5.60
C ILE A 100 17.73 5.82 -4.13
N THR A 101 16.75 6.23 -3.34
CA THR A 101 16.87 6.36 -1.89
C THR A 101 15.73 5.60 -1.21
N PRO A 102 15.89 5.18 0.06
CA PRO A 102 14.80 4.57 0.82
C PRO A 102 13.51 5.40 0.83
N LEU A 103 13.62 6.74 0.85
CA LEU A 103 12.45 7.61 0.75
C LEU A 103 11.75 7.50 -0.62
N LYS A 104 12.52 7.47 -1.72
CA LYS A 104 11.97 7.33 -3.07
C LYS A 104 11.31 5.96 -3.25
N ASP A 105 11.91 4.92 -2.70
CA ASP A 105 11.39 3.56 -2.74
C ASP A 105 10.10 3.42 -1.92
N LEU A 106 10.06 3.97 -0.69
CA LEU A 106 8.82 4.08 0.10
C LEU A 106 7.71 4.77 -0.69
N ASN A 107 8.00 5.92 -1.34
CA ASN A 107 6.99 6.62 -2.13
C ASN A 107 6.46 5.76 -3.29
N GLY A 108 7.35 5.04 -3.98
CA GLY A 108 6.96 4.10 -5.04
C GLY A 108 6.08 2.96 -4.53
N MET A 109 6.42 2.38 -3.37
CA MET A 109 5.60 1.34 -2.74
C MET A 109 4.25 1.89 -2.24
N LEU A 110 4.20 3.14 -1.75
CA LEU A 110 2.94 3.78 -1.37
C LEU A 110 2.03 3.99 -2.59
N ASP A 111 2.56 4.43 -3.73
CA ASP A 111 1.79 4.59 -4.96
C ASP A 111 1.18 3.25 -5.40
N GLN A 112 1.98 2.18 -5.42
CA GLN A 112 1.51 0.82 -5.71
C GLN A 112 0.44 0.36 -4.71
N LEU A 113 0.61 0.66 -3.43
CA LEU A 113 -0.34 0.32 -2.38
C LEU A 113 -1.69 1.04 -2.56
N TYR A 114 -1.69 2.32 -2.95
CA TYR A 114 -2.92 3.05 -3.25
C TYR A 114 -3.65 2.47 -4.46
N ASP A 115 -2.92 2.13 -5.53
CA ASP A 115 -3.51 1.51 -6.72
C ASP A 115 -4.11 0.13 -6.39
N TRP A 116 -3.40 -0.70 -5.61
CA TRP A 116 -3.91 -1.97 -5.11
C TRP A 116 -5.18 -1.78 -4.26
N ALA A 117 -5.16 -0.84 -3.33
CA ALA A 117 -6.25 -0.59 -2.41
C ALA A 117 -7.53 -0.11 -3.12
N ASP A 118 -7.39 0.75 -4.13
CA ASP A 118 -8.49 1.19 -4.99
C ASP A 118 -9.13 -0.01 -5.72
N GLY A 119 -8.31 -0.89 -6.30
CA GLY A 119 -8.77 -2.09 -7.01
C GLY A 119 -9.46 -3.11 -6.10
N LYS A 120 -8.89 -3.38 -4.92
CA LYS A 120 -9.40 -4.36 -3.94
C LYS A 120 -10.44 -3.79 -2.99
N ARG A 121 -10.82 -2.52 -3.15
CA ARG A 121 -11.79 -1.83 -2.28
C ARG A 121 -11.37 -1.86 -0.81
N VAL A 122 -10.11 -1.56 -0.57
CA VAL A 122 -9.55 -1.34 0.76
C VAL A 122 -9.41 0.16 1.00
N TRP A 123 -10.00 0.66 2.07
CA TRP A 123 -9.84 2.04 2.48
C TRP A 123 -8.58 2.20 3.33
N LEU A 124 -7.67 3.10 2.92
CA LEU A 124 -6.37 3.30 3.56
C LEU A 124 -6.33 4.36 4.69
N GLY A 125 -7.51 4.77 5.17
CA GLY A 125 -7.64 5.77 6.23
C GLY A 125 -7.81 7.19 5.71
N HIS A 126 -8.07 8.12 6.62
CA HIS A 126 -8.30 9.52 6.29
C HIS A 126 -7.16 10.39 6.79
#